data_AF-A0A8X6SQ40-F1
#
_entry.id   AF-A0A8X6SQ40-F1
#
_cell.length_a   1.000
_cell.length_b   1.000
_cell.length_c   1.000
_cell.angle_alpha   90.00
_cell.angle_beta   90.00
_cell.angle_gamma   90.00
#
_symmetry.space_group_name_H-M   'P 1'
#
loop_
_entity.id
_entity.type
_entity.pdbx_description
1 polymer ?
#
loop_
_entity_poly.entity_id
_entity_poly.type
_entity_poly.pdbx_seq_one_letter_code
_entity_poly.pdbx_strand_id
1 'polypeptide(L)'
;MRMVQSFLSLEKGYLAMEKFCMSMNMDLPSSRTFNIYKKKLCKSLVRSTVKILNDVRSQVKSAYQSNSAITDIDVTFDGTWLTRGHSSQIGVGCVIDLLTGFVMDFEIMSKRCIECEHAKSGLGENSAEFFMCGMKDIYLHVLSIP
;
A
#
# COMPACT_ATOMS: atom_id res chain seq x y z
N MET A 1 -20.45 -7.27 -3.75
CA MET A 1 -19.45 -6.23 -3.37
C MET A 1 -19.17 -6.23 -1.87
N ARG A 2 -20.17 -6.03 -0.99
CA ARG A 2 -19.97 -5.95 0.47
C ARG A 2 -19.29 -7.18 1.07
N MET A 3 -19.72 -8.39 0.69
CA MET A 3 -19.06 -9.64 1.12
C MET A 3 -17.56 -9.66 0.77
N VAL A 4 -17.20 -9.36 -0.48
CA VAL A 4 -15.79 -9.27 -0.91
C VAL A 4 -15.02 -8.25 -0.07
N GLN A 5 -15.59 -7.07 0.17
CA GLN A 5 -14.99 -6.05 1.02
C GLN A 5 -14.78 -6.54 2.45
N SER A 6 -15.78 -7.20 3.06
CA SER A 6 -15.70 -7.75 4.42
C SER A 6 -14.59 -8.79 4.57
N PHE A 7 -14.48 -9.73 3.62
CA PHE A 7 -13.41 -10.72 3.65
C PHE A 7 -12.04 -10.09 3.45
N LEU A 8 -11.92 -9.12 2.54
CA LEU A 8 -10.66 -8.38 2.36
C LEU A 8 -10.28 -7.56 3.60
N SER A 9 -11.23 -6.94 4.30
CA SER A 9 -10.96 -6.22 5.56
C SER A 9 -10.57 -7.13 6.72
N LEU A 10 -10.95 -8.41 6.66
CA LEU A 10 -10.49 -9.46 7.58
C LEU A 10 -9.16 -10.07 7.15
N GLU A 11 -8.54 -9.53 6.09
CA GLU A 11 -7.32 -10.06 5.46
C GLU A 11 -7.48 -11.52 5.01
N LYS A 12 -8.72 -11.90 4.64
CA LYS A 12 -9.07 -13.23 4.19
C LYS A 12 -9.38 -13.23 2.69
N GLY A 13 -8.78 -14.18 1.99
CA GLY A 13 -8.97 -14.36 0.55
C GLY A 13 -10.24 -15.12 0.18
N TYR A 14 -10.37 -15.39 -1.11
CA TYR A 14 -11.50 -16.12 -1.70
C TYR A 14 -11.81 -17.45 -1.00
N LEU A 15 -10.80 -18.24 -0.64
CA LEU A 15 -10.99 -19.56 -0.01
C LEU A 15 -11.71 -19.47 1.36
N ALA A 16 -11.48 -18.40 2.11
CA ALA A 16 -12.18 -18.20 3.37
C ALA A 16 -13.66 -17.81 3.14
N MET A 17 -13.91 -16.99 2.13
CA MET A 17 -15.28 -16.63 1.70
C MET A 17 -16.04 -17.87 1.20
N GLU A 18 -15.39 -18.74 0.43
CA GLU A 18 -15.94 -20.00 -0.03
C GLU A 18 -16.33 -20.91 1.14
N LYS A 19 -15.42 -21.18 2.08
CA LYS A 19 -15.71 -21.97 3.28
C LYS A 19 -16.86 -21.39 4.10
N PHE A 20 -16.90 -20.07 4.24
CA PHE A 20 -17.98 -19.38 4.94
C PHE A 20 -19.32 -19.55 4.24
N CYS A 21 -19.39 -19.29 2.93
CA CYS A 21 -20.62 -19.46 2.15
C CYS A 21 -21.13 -20.91 2.23
N MET A 22 -20.22 -21.89 2.09
CA MET A 22 -20.57 -23.31 2.23
C MET A 22 -21.13 -23.63 3.63
N SER A 23 -20.50 -23.13 4.68
CA SER A 23 -20.93 -23.40 6.07
C SER A 23 -22.28 -22.74 6.40
N MET A 24 -22.55 -21.59 5.80
CA MET A 24 -23.80 -20.83 5.99
C MET A 24 -24.90 -21.21 4.99
N ASN A 25 -24.64 -22.18 4.10
CA ASN A 25 -25.53 -22.54 2.99
C ASN A 25 -25.95 -21.32 2.14
N MET A 26 -24.99 -20.48 1.79
CA MET A 26 -25.17 -19.26 1.00
C MET A 26 -24.56 -19.39 -0.39
N ASP A 27 -25.10 -18.65 -1.35
CA ASP A 27 -24.52 -18.54 -2.68
C ASP A 27 -23.09 -17.96 -2.64
N LEU A 28 -22.20 -18.59 -3.40
CA LEU A 28 -20.80 -18.22 -3.53
C LEU A 28 -20.57 -17.42 -4.82
N PRO A 29 -20.07 -16.18 -4.75
CA PRO A 29 -19.57 -15.50 -5.95
C PRO A 29 -18.39 -16.26 -6.55
N SER A 30 -18.30 -16.36 -7.88
CA SER A 30 -17.13 -16.98 -8.53
C SER A 30 -15.81 -16.27 -8.18
N SER A 31 -14.69 -17.00 -8.24
CA SER A 31 -13.35 -16.43 -8.08
C SER A 31 -13.07 -15.28 -9.07
N ARG A 32 -13.62 -15.35 -10.29
CA ARG A 32 -13.55 -14.26 -11.27
C ARG A 32 -14.25 -13.01 -10.76
N THR A 33 -15.47 -13.16 -10.26
CA THR A 33 -16.27 -12.05 -9.70
C THR A 33 -15.58 -11.44 -8.48
N PHE A 34 -15.03 -12.28 -7.58
CA PHE A 34 -14.24 -11.83 -6.44
C PHE A 34 -13.06 -10.95 -6.88
N ASN A 35 -12.27 -11.41 -7.84
CA ASN A 35 -11.10 -10.68 -8.33
C ASN A 35 -11.46 -9.36 -9.02
N ILE A 36 -12.58 -9.30 -9.75
CA ILE A 36 -13.08 -8.05 -10.34
C ILE A 36 -13.40 -7.04 -9.24
N TYR A 37 -14.12 -7.45 -8.19
CA TYR A 37 -14.46 -6.56 -7.09
C TYR A 37 -13.24 -6.17 -6.26
N LYS A 38 -12.31 -7.09 -6.00
CA LYS A 38 -11.02 -6.78 -5.36
C LYS A 38 -10.29 -5.66 -6.12
N LYS A 39 -10.13 -5.78 -7.44
CA LYS A 39 -9.50 -4.74 -8.28
C LYS A 39 -10.25 -3.40 -8.22
N LYS A 40 -11.58 -3.42 -8.26
CA LYS A 40 -12.41 -2.20 -8.15
C LYS A 40 -12.22 -1.52 -6.80
N LEU A 41 -12.22 -2.28 -5.71
CA LEU A 41 -12.00 -1.78 -4.34
C LEU A 41 -10.60 -1.18 -4.20
N CYS A 42 -9.54 -1.89 -4.64
CA CYS A 42 -8.17 -1.36 -4.60
C CYS A 42 -8.05 -0.03 -5.34
N LYS A 43 -8.61 0.08 -6.56
CA LYS A 43 -8.61 1.35 -7.31
C LYS A 43 -9.35 2.47 -6.58
N SER A 44 -10.46 2.15 -5.93
CA SER A 44 -11.21 3.12 -5.13
C SER A 44 -10.41 3.59 -3.92
N LEU A 45 -9.75 2.66 -3.21
CA LEU A 45 -8.93 2.96 -2.04
C LEU A 45 -7.76 3.88 -2.39
N VAL A 46 -7.03 3.59 -3.47
CA VAL A 46 -5.92 4.43 -3.93
C VAL A 46 -6.41 5.85 -4.24
N ARG A 47 -7.55 5.99 -4.95
CA ARG A 47 -8.12 7.31 -5.25
C ARG A 47 -8.54 8.08 -4.00
N SER A 48 -9.18 7.41 -3.04
CA SER A 48 -9.56 8.03 -1.77
C SER A 48 -8.34 8.46 -0.97
N THR A 49 -7.29 7.64 -0.97
CA THR A 49 -6.04 7.92 -0.27
C THR A 49 -5.34 9.16 -0.82
N VAL A 50 -5.25 9.30 -2.14
CA VAL A 50 -4.69 10.52 -2.78
C VAL A 50 -5.45 11.77 -2.37
N LYS A 51 -6.79 11.71 -2.29
CA LYS A 51 -7.59 12.85 -1.83
C LYS A 51 -7.31 13.20 -0.38
N ILE A 52 -7.30 12.20 0.51
CA ILE A 52 -6.99 12.39 1.93
C ILE A 52 -5.60 13.01 2.11
N LEU A 53 -4.58 12.51 1.39
CA LEU A 53 -3.23 13.06 1.47
C LEU A 53 -3.17 14.52 0.99
N ASN A 54 -3.89 14.88 -0.08
CA ASN A 54 -3.97 16.27 -0.54
C ASN A 54 -4.65 17.19 0.49
N ASP A 55 -5.72 16.71 1.13
CA ASP A 55 -6.41 17.45 2.18
C ASP A 55 -5.52 17.64 3.42
N VAL A 56 -4.77 16.59 3.80
CA VAL A 56 -3.77 16.65 4.88
C VAL A 56 -2.66 17.63 4.54
N ARG A 57 -2.08 17.57 3.33
CA ARG A 57 -1.02 18.49 2.89
C ARG A 57 -1.47 19.94 2.90
N SER A 58 -2.73 20.21 2.53
CA SER A 58 -3.33 21.55 2.58
C SER A 58 -3.49 22.06 4.02
N GLN A 59 -3.88 21.18 4.95
CA GLN A 59 -3.97 21.51 6.37
C GLN A 59 -2.60 21.77 6.99
N VAL A 60 -1.59 20.95 6.68
CA VAL A 60 -0.21 21.18 7.13
C VAL A 60 0.30 22.51 6.59
N LYS A 61 0.15 22.79 5.30
CA LYS A 61 0.57 24.06 4.70
C LYS A 61 -0.06 25.28 5.41
N SER A 62 -1.33 25.16 5.76
CA SER A 62 -2.07 26.20 6.49
C SER A 62 -1.58 26.36 7.94
N ALA A 63 -1.21 25.27 8.61
CA ALA A 63 -0.66 25.29 9.98
C ALA A 63 0.68 26.03 10.06
N TYR A 64 1.54 25.90 9.05
CA TYR A 64 2.81 26.63 8.96
C TYR A 64 2.64 28.09 8.48
N GLN A 65 1.40 28.55 8.23
CA GLN A 65 1.08 29.91 7.79
C GLN A 65 1.90 30.36 6.56
N SER A 66 2.28 29.40 5.72
CA SER A 66 3.19 29.61 4.61
C SER A 66 2.42 29.98 3.35
N ASN A 67 2.59 31.21 2.89
CA ASN A 67 2.02 31.72 1.64
C ASN A 67 2.95 31.49 0.43
N SER A 68 4.10 30.85 0.62
CA SER A 68 5.04 30.52 -0.45
C SER A 68 4.59 29.29 -1.24
N ALA A 69 5.09 29.15 -2.47
CA ALA A 69 4.86 27.96 -3.27
C ALA A 69 5.40 26.71 -2.54
N ILE A 70 6.61 26.83 -1.99
CA ILE A 70 7.31 25.82 -1.19
C ILE A 70 7.19 26.17 0.29
N THR A 71 6.88 25.20 1.13
CA THR A 71 6.78 25.34 2.57
C THR A 71 7.78 24.41 3.22
N ASP A 72 8.72 24.96 4.00
CA ASP A 72 9.62 24.17 4.81
C ASP A 72 8.85 23.58 6.00
N ILE A 73 8.99 22.28 6.21
CA ILE A 73 8.32 21.54 7.27
C ILE A 73 9.32 20.63 7.99
N ASP A 74 9.09 20.42 9.27
CA ASP A 74 9.83 19.44 10.06
C ASP A 74 9.03 18.14 10.09
N VAL A 75 9.69 17.01 9.80
CA VAL A 75 9.04 15.69 9.76
C VAL A 75 9.77 14.66 10.60
N THR A 76 9.01 13.68 11.08
CA THR A 76 9.53 12.42 11.60
C THR A 76 9.16 11.29 10.65
N PHE A 77 9.91 10.20 10.73
CA PHE A 77 9.64 8.98 9.99
C PHE A 77 9.44 7.84 10.97
N ASP A 78 8.36 7.09 10.79
CA ASP A 78 8.09 5.87 11.55
C ASP A 78 7.56 4.78 10.61
N GLY A 79 7.63 3.53 11.04
CA GLY A 79 7.18 2.41 10.23
C GLY A 79 6.84 1.18 11.06
N THR A 80 5.98 0.34 10.49
CA THR A 80 5.59 -0.92 11.11
C THR A 80 5.61 -2.06 10.12
N TRP A 81 5.80 -3.27 10.65
CA TRP A 81 5.79 -4.51 9.89
C TRP A 81 4.48 -5.27 10.15
N LEU A 82 3.91 -5.89 9.12
CA LEU A 82 2.65 -6.62 9.22
C LEU A 82 2.65 -7.70 10.30
N THR A 83 3.79 -8.37 10.49
CA THR A 83 3.97 -9.40 11.52
C THR A 83 5.12 -9.02 12.44
N ARG A 84 4.98 -9.36 13.73
CA ARG A 84 6.05 -9.16 14.73
C ARG A 84 7.22 -10.09 14.43
N GLY A 85 8.44 -9.60 14.65
CA GLY A 85 9.68 -10.36 14.48
C GLY A 85 10.34 -10.17 13.10
N HIS A 86 11.52 -10.75 12.94
CA HIS A 86 12.37 -10.56 11.76
C HIS A 86 11.87 -11.24 10.47
N SER A 87 10.75 -11.97 10.54
CA SER A 87 10.19 -12.73 9.42
C SER A 87 9.21 -11.94 8.54
N SER A 88 8.82 -10.72 8.92
CA SER A 88 7.83 -9.97 8.14
C SER A 88 8.32 -9.70 6.72
N GLN A 89 7.43 -9.94 5.76
CA GLN A 89 7.67 -9.72 4.34
C GLN A 89 7.03 -8.43 3.84
N ILE A 90 6.14 -7.82 4.63
CA ILE A 90 5.41 -6.61 4.26
C ILE A 90 5.51 -5.62 5.41
N GLY A 91 5.79 -4.36 5.09
CA GLY A 91 5.85 -3.24 6.01
C GLY A 91 5.29 -1.98 5.40
N VAL A 92 5.13 -0.96 6.22
CA VAL A 92 4.74 0.39 5.82
C VAL A 92 5.63 1.38 6.54
N GLY A 93 6.15 2.36 5.81
CA GLY A 93 6.82 3.54 6.35
C GLY A 93 5.94 4.78 6.13
N CYS A 94 5.94 5.70 7.08
CA CYS A 94 5.11 6.89 7.08
C CYS A 94 5.97 8.13 7.38
N VAL A 95 5.73 9.21 6.64
CA VAL A 95 6.27 10.55 6.92
C VAL A 95 5.23 11.33 7.70
N ILE A 96 5.59 11.80 8.89
CA ILE A 96 4.68 12.44 9.84
C ILE A 96 5.17 13.86 10.09
N ASP A 97 4.33 14.86 9.81
CA ASP A 97 4.63 16.25 10.12
C ASP A 97 4.71 16.47 11.64
N LEU A 98 5.77 17.15 12.10
CA LEU A 98 6.02 17.35 13.53
C LEU A 98 5.06 18.34 14.18
N LEU A 99 4.58 19.33 13.43
CA LEU A 99 3.70 20.37 13.98
C LEU A 99 2.26 19.87 14.17
N THR A 100 1.70 19.22 13.16
CA THR A 100 0.30 18.76 13.16
C THR A 100 0.14 17.32 13.63
N GLY A 101 1.21 16.52 13.56
CA GLY A 101 1.15 15.07 13.78
C GLY A 101 0.47 14.28 12.66
N PHE A 102 0.21 14.90 11.50
CA PHE A 102 -0.44 14.22 10.38
C PHE A 102 0.53 13.41 9.52
N VAL A 103 0.04 12.27 9.01
CA VAL A 103 0.76 11.46 8.02
C VAL A 103 0.63 12.11 6.64
N MET A 104 1.75 12.65 6.15
CA MET A 104 1.84 13.40 4.89
C MET A 104 2.10 12.52 3.68
N ASP A 105 2.77 11.39 3.91
CA ASP A 105 3.02 10.37 2.90
C ASP A 105 3.28 9.01 3.55
N PHE A 106 3.17 7.94 2.77
CA PHE A 106 3.53 6.60 3.20
C PHE A 106 4.00 5.74 2.02
N GLU A 107 4.83 4.74 2.32
CA GLU A 107 5.32 3.77 1.35
C GLU A 107 5.08 2.34 1.84
N ILE A 108 4.58 1.47 0.97
CA ILE A 108 4.35 0.06 1.29
C ILE A 108 5.57 -0.72 0.82
N MET A 109 6.31 -1.30 1.76
CA MET A 109 7.52 -2.05 1.49
C MET A 109 7.21 -3.55 1.46
N SER A 110 7.78 -4.27 0.49
CA SER A 110 7.74 -5.73 0.45
C SER A 110 9.15 -6.29 0.27
N LYS A 111 9.54 -7.27 1.10
CA LYS A 111 10.76 -8.05 0.88
C LYS A 111 10.62 -9.04 -0.27
N ARG A 112 9.39 -9.22 -0.76
CA ARG A 112 9.05 -10.13 -1.85
C ARG A 112 8.47 -9.34 -3.01
N CYS A 113 9.13 -9.41 -4.16
CA CYS A 113 8.60 -8.87 -5.41
C CYS A 113 8.36 -10.02 -6.40
N ILE A 114 7.12 -10.18 -6.87
CA ILE A 114 6.73 -11.23 -7.82
C ILE A 114 7.47 -11.06 -9.15
N GLU A 115 7.69 -9.83 -9.59
CA GLU A 115 8.46 -9.55 -10.81
C GLU A 115 9.91 -10.00 -10.66
N CYS A 116 10.53 -9.73 -9.50
CA CYS A 116 11.88 -10.18 -9.19
C CYS A 116 11.94 -11.72 -9.10
N GLU A 117 10.92 -12.37 -8.53
CA GLU A 117 10.82 -13.84 -8.50
C GLU A 117 10.74 -14.43 -9.91
N HIS A 118 9.92 -13.84 -10.78
CA HIS A 118 9.80 -14.27 -12.17
C HIS A 118 11.11 -14.03 -12.94
N ALA A 119 11.73 -12.86 -12.80
CA ALA A 119 13.02 -12.55 -13.43
C ALA A 119 14.11 -13.53 -12.97
N LYS A 120 14.21 -13.80 -11.65
CA LYS A 120 15.12 -14.81 -11.11
C LYS A 120 14.88 -16.19 -11.71
N SER A 121 13.62 -16.60 -11.83
CA SER A 121 13.26 -17.92 -12.37
C SER A 121 13.47 -18.05 -13.88
N GLY A 122 13.32 -16.96 -14.65
CA GLY A 122 13.34 -16.98 -16.11
C GLY A 122 14.65 -16.51 -16.74
N LEU A 123 15.36 -15.57 -16.10
CA LEU A 123 16.53 -14.86 -16.64
C LEU A 123 17.80 -15.04 -15.77
N GLY A 124 17.64 -15.52 -14.54
CA GLY A 124 18.72 -15.70 -13.56
C GLY A 124 19.06 -14.44 -12.78
N GLU A 125 19.79 -14.60 -11.66
CA GLU A 125 20.08 -13.52 -10.71
C GLU A 125 21.06 -12.45 -11.24
N ASN A 126 21.76 -12.74 -12.32
CA ASN A 126 22.72 -11.81 -12.94
C ASN A 126 22.09 -10.93 -14.04
N SER A 127 20.79 -11.04 -14.27
CA SER A 127 20.12 -10.28 -15.33
C SER A 127 19.89 -8.82 -14.91
N ALA A 128 19.99 -7.89 -15.87
CA ALA A 128 19.75 -6.48 -15.62
C ALA A 128 18.32 -6.23 -15.09
N GLU A 129 17.36 -7.03 -15.54
CA GLU A 129 15.96 -6.99 -15.09
C GLU A 129 15.82 -7.36 -13.61
N PHE A 130 16.60 -8.33 -13.11
CA PHE A 130 16.63 -8.67 -11.69
C PHE A 130 17.20 -7.52 -10.84
N PHE A 131 18.30 -6.91 -11.29
CA PHE A 131 18.91 -5.76 -10.59
C PHE A 131 18.02 -4.50 -10.61
N MET A 132 17.40 -4.19 -11.76
CA MET A 132 16.49 -3.05 -11.86
C MET A 132 15.22 -3.24 -11.02
N CYS A 133 14.74 -4.48 -10.86
CA CYS A 133 13.62 -4.79 -10.00
C CYS A 133 13.97 -4.55 -8.51
N GLY A 134 15.14 -4.99 -8.05
CA GLY A 134 15.60 -4.77 -6.66
C GLY A 134 15.91 -3.30 -6.31
N MET A 135 16.25 -2.46 -7.30
CA MET A 135 16.48 -1.03 -7.09
C MET A 135 15.19 -0.21 -6.91
N LYS A 136 14.05 -0.68 -7.44
CA LYS A 136 12.75 0.01 -7.28
C LYS A 136 12.26 0.01 -5.83
N ASP A 137 12.63 -1.01 -5.05
CA ASP A 137 12.27 -1.10 -3.62
C ASP A 137 13.06 -0.14 -2.72
N ILE A 138 14.11 0.51 -3.23
CA ILE A 138 15.01 1.39 -2.43
C ILE A 138 15.00 2.86 -2.91
N TYR A 139 14.77 3.14 -4.20
CA TYR A 139 15.12 4.46 -4.76
C TYR A 139 14.03 5.29 -5.45
N LEU A 140 12.78 4.83 -5.58
CA LEU A 140 11.72 5.65 -6.20
C LEU A 140 10.54 5.87 -5.27
N HIS A 141 10.63 6.90 -4.43
CA HIS A 141 9.54 7.89 -4.20
C HIS A 141 9.93 9.05 -3.26
N VAL A 142 11.13 9.03 -2.67
CA VAL A 142 11.65 10.13 -1.83
C VAL A 142 11.91 11.45 -2.60
N LEU A 143 11.75 11.49 -3.93
CA LEU A 143 12.09 12.66 -4.77
C LEU A 143 10.96 13.12 -5.70
N SER A 144 9.69 12.92 -5.34
CA SER A 144 8.58 13.53 -6.09
C SER A 144 7.51 14.10 -5.16
N ILE A 145 7.96 14.96 -4.26
CA ILE A 145 7.12 16.01 -3.66
C ILE A 145 7.26 17.22 -4.59
N PRO A 146 6.31 17.53 -5.49
CA PRO A 146 6.15 18.88 -6.00
C PRO A 146 5.62 19.83 -4.91
#